data_AF-A0A5R9B740-F1
#
_entry.id   AF-A0A5R9B740-F1
#
_cell.length_a   1.000
_cell.length_b   1.000
_cell.length_c   1.000
_cell.angle_alpha   90.00
_cell.angle_beta   90.00
_cell.angle_gamma   90.00
#
_symmetry.space_group_name_H-M   'P 1'
#
loop_
_entity.id
_entity.type
_entity.pdbx_description
1 polymer ?
#
loop_
_entity_poly.entity_id
_entity_poly.type
_entity_poly.pdbx_seq_one_letter_code
_entity_poly.pdbx_strand_id
1 'polypeptide(L)'
;MAEDIRDAQQPEIDQMTSWLQAWGHEPDDNHSGHDDHGEAHEGMMGEEDIAELEAAEGDDAARLFIEQMIVHHEGAVSMAESHLANGESPEALELSEEIISVQQAEIDQMEDLLEKV
;
A
#
# COMPACT_ATOMS: atom_id res chain seq x y z
N MET A 1 11.21 5.19 9.19
CA MET A 1 9.80 5.02 8.81
C MET A 1 9.66 4.75 7.32
N ALA A 2 9.90 5.71 6.42
CA ALA A 2 9.76 5.43 4.98
C ALA A 2 10.63 4.26 4.48
N GLU A 3 11.88 4.16 4.97
CA GLU A 3 12.75 3.01 4.71
C GLU A 3 12.20 1.71 5.30
N ASP A 4 11.61 1.77 6.51
CA ASP A 4 11.04 0.60 7.19
C ASP A 4 9.80 0.07 6.46
N ILE A 5 8.89 0.95 6.03
CA ILE A 5 7.71 0.60 5.22
C ILE A 5 8.14 -0.07 3.91
N ARG A 6 9.13 0.52 3.23
CA ARG A 6 9.66 -0.05 1.98
C ARG A 6 10.24 -1.45 2.20
N ASP A 7 11.02 -1.62 3.25
CA ASP A 7 11.66 -2.90 3.55
C ASP A 7 10.65 -3.96 4.02
N ALA A 8 9.53 -3.54 4.63
CA ALA A 8 8.41 -4.41 4.99
C ALA A 8 7.56 -4.84 3.79
N GLN A 9 7.28 -3.94 2.84
CA GLN A 9 6.45 -4.24 1.66
C GLN A 9 7.20 -4.99 0.55
N GLN A 10 8.52 -4.84 0.44
CA GLN A 10 9.28 -5.45 -0.66
C GLN A 10 9.18 -7.00 -0.71
N PRO A 11 9.26 -7.75 0.40
CA PRO A 11 9.04 -9.20 0.39
C PRO A 11 7.66 -9.62 -0.12
N GLU A 12 6.61 -8.85 0.18
CA GLU A 12 5.24 -9.11 -0.27
C GLU A 12 5.12 -8.91 -1.79
N ILE A 13 5.71 -7.82 -2.31
CA ILE A 13 5.81 -7.55 -3.75
C ILE A 13 6.54 -8.68 -4.47
N ASP A 14 7.66 -9.14 -3.92
CA ASP A 14 8.46 -10.23 -4.49
C ASP A 14 7.64 -11.54 -4.54
N GLN A 15 6.87 -11.82 -3.49
CA GLN A 15 6.02 -13.00 -3.41
C GLN A 15 4.88 -12.94 -4.43
N MET A 16 4.12 -11.84 -4.49
CA MET A 16 3.04 -11.66 -5.46
C MET A 16 3.56 -11.72 -6.90
N THR A 17 4.71 -11.11 -7.18
CA THR A 17 5.38 -11.17 -8.48
C THR A 17 5.76 -12.60 -8.85
N SER A 18 6.29 -13.37 -7.89
CA SER A 18 6.62 -14.78 -8.12
C SER A 18 5.37 -15.61 -8.45
N TRP A 19 4.21 -15.31 -7.84
CA TRP A 19 2.97 -16.01 -8.15
C TRP A 19 2.45 -15.68 -9.55
N LEU A 20 2.46 -14.40 -9.95
CA LEU A 20 2.09 -13.99 -11.30
C LEU A 20 2.90 -14.75 -12.35
N GLN A 21 4.23 -14.80 -12.18
CA GLN A 21 5.12 -15.53 -13.08
C GLN A 21 4.81 -17.03 -13.10
N ALA A 22 4.57 -17.65 -11.94
CA ALA A 22 4.22 -19.06 -11.85
C ALA A 22 2.88 -19.39 -12.55
N TRP A 23 1.94 -18.44 -12.56
CA TRP A 23 0.67 -18.54 -13.27
C TRP A 23 0.75 -18.16 -14.76
N GLY A 24 1.92 -17.74 -15.24
CA GLY A 24 2.15 -17.37 -16.64
C GLY A 24 1.75 -15.93 -16.97
N HIS A 25 1.61 -15.07 -15.96
CA HIS A 25 1.41 -13.63 -16.10
C HIS A 25 2.74 -12.90 -15.85
N GLU A 26 2.98 -11.81 -16.59
CA GLU A 26 4.07 -10.90 -16.29
C GLU A 26 3.56 -9.86 -15.26
N PRO A 27 4.38 -9.48 -14.25
CA PRO A 27 4.07 -8.32 -13.43
C PRO A 27 3.92 -7.11 -14.35
N ASP A 28 2.86 -6.32 -14.13
CA ASP A 28 2.69 -5.07 -14.86
C ASP A 28 3.53 -3.99 -14.17
N ASP A 29 4.64 -3.61 -14.80
CA ASP A 29 5.50 -2.52 -14.32
C ASP A 29 4.93 -1.13 -14.68
N ASN A 30 3.82 -1.08 -15.42
CA ASN A 30 3.27 0.15 -15.95
C ASN A 30 2.04 0.60 -15.16
N HIS A 31 2.24 1.56 -14.25
CA HIS A 31 1.14 2.26 -13.57
C HIS A 31 0.12 2.90 -14.54
N SER A 32 0.46 3.09 -15.83
CA SER A 32 -0.46 3.58 -16.88
C SER A 32 -1.50 2.56 -17.38
N GLY A 33 -1.51 1.32 -16.87
CA GLY A 33 -2.53 0.31 -17.21
C GLY A 33 -3.88 0.52 -16.50
N HIS A 34 -3.91 1.36 -15.45
CA HIS A 34 -5.10 1.61 -14.63
C HIS A 34 -5.98 2.78 -15.12
N ASP A 35 -5.69 3.37 -16.28
CA ASP A 35 -6.44 4.51 -16.82
C ASP A 35 -7.79 4.15 -17.50
N ASP A 36 -8.05 2.89 -17.86
CA ASP A 36 -9.26 2.53 -18.64
C ASP A 36 -10.49 2.14 -17.78
N HIS A 37 -10.31 2.03 -16.46
CA HIS A 37 -11.41 1.89 -15.50
C HIS A 37 -11.15 2.85 -14.34
N GLY A 38 -11.66 4.09 -14.47
CA GLY A 38 -11.46 5.21 -13.55
C GLY A 38 -11.99 5.04 -12.12
N GLU A 39 -11.54 3.99 -11.44
CA GLU A 39 -11.63 3.81 -10.01
C GLU A 39 -10.19 3.96 -9.52
N ALA A 40 -9.87 5.11 -8.90
CA ALA A 40 -8.73 5.15 -8.00
C ALA A 40 -8.95 4.00 -7.00
N HIS A 41 -8.05 3.02 -6.98
CA HIS A 41 -8.12 1.95 -5.98
C HIS A 41 -8.10 2.62 -4.61
N GLU A 42 -9.04 2.25 -3.75
CA GLU A 42 -9.18 2.81 -2.40
C GLU A 42 -7.81 2.89 -1.72
N GLY A 43 -7.39 4.09 -1.32
CA GLY A 43 -6.09 4.35 -0.68
C GLY A 43 -4.94 4.80 -1.59
N MET A 44 -5.00 4.61 -2.91
CA MET A 44 -3.90 5.01 -3.78
C MET A 44 -3.82 6.54 -3.96
N MET A 45 -2.62 7.10 -3.82
CA MET A 45 -2.33 8.52 -4.05
C MET A 45 -2.44 8.86 -5.55
N GLY A 46 -3.13 9.95 -5.87
CA GLY A 46 -3.20 10.49 -7.22
C GLY A 46 -1.96 11.29 -7.61
N GLU A 47 -1.86 11.67 -8.89
CA GLU A 47 -0.75 12.51 -9.38
C GLU A 47 -0.68 13.87 -8.64
N GLU A 48 -1.82 14.43 -8.25
CA GLU A 48 -1.90 15.69 -7.50
C GLU A 48 -1.35 15.53 -6.07
N ASP A 49 -1.69 14.44 -5.37
CA ASP A 49 -1.21 14.16 -4.01
C ASP A 49 0.31 14.00 -3.97
N ILE A 50 0.86 13.31 -4.97
CA ILE A 50 2.32 13.15 -5.15
C ILE A 50 2.99 14.49 -5.44
N ALA A 51 2.40 15.31 -6.33
CA ALA A 51 2.94 16.63 -6.65
C ALA A 51 2.93 17.58 -5.44
N GLU A 52 1.90 17.49 -4.59
CA GLU A 52 1.81 18.24 -3.34
C GLU A 52 2.90 17.79 -2.36
N LEU A 53 3.12 16.48 -2.23
CA LEU A 53 4.17 15.92 -1.39
C LEU A 53 5.57 16.33 -1.84
N GLU A 54 5.85 16.30 -3.15
CA GLU A 54 7.13 16.74 -3.70
C GLU A 54 7.42 18.24 -3.47
N ALA A 55 6.36 19.06 -3.36
CA ALA A 55 6.47 20.49 -3.15
C ALA A 55 6.57 20.88 -1.66
N ALA A 56 6.21 19.99 -0.74
CA ALA A 56 6.24 20.24 0.69
C ALA A 56 7.67 20.21 1.25
N GLU A 57 7.93 20.93 2.35
CA GLU A 57 9.24 20.97 3.00
C GLU A 57 9.12 20.77 4.53
N GLY A 58 10.17 20.21 5.13
CA GLY A 58 10.28 20.09 6.59
C GLY A 58 9.12 19.32 7.23
N ASP A 59 8.56 19.88 8.30
CA ASP A 59 7.48 19.23 9.07
C ASP A 59 6.19 19.10 8.25
N ASP A 60 5.92 20.01 7.30
CA ASP A 60 4.76 19.92 6.41
C ASP A 60 4.88 18.71 5.47
N ALA A 61 6.08 18.45 4.95
CA ALA A 61 6.34 17.25 4.14
C ALA A 61 6.18 15.96 4.96
N ALA A 62 6.67 15.95 6.20
CA ALA A 62 6.52 14.80 7.09
C ALA A 62 5.06 14.53 7.43
N ARG A 63 4.28 15.57 7.76
CA ARG A 63 2.84 15.45 8.01
C ARG A 63 2.11 14.90 6.79
N LEU A 64 2.34 15.49 5.63
CA LEU A 64 1.65 15.11 4.40
C LEU A 64 1.98 13.66 3.99
N PHE A 65 3.24 13.25 4.12
CA PHE A 65 3.64 11.85 3.90
C PHE A 65 2.89 10.88 4.83
N ILE A 66 2.85 11.19 6.13
CA ILE A 66 2.19 10.33 7.13
C ILE A 66 0.69 10.23 6.87
N GLU A 67 0.02 11.36 6.61
CA GLU A 67 -1.42 11.39 6.34
C GLU A 67 -1.77 10.59 5.07
N GLN A 68 -1.01 10.76 3.99
CA GLN A 68 -1.22 10.00 2.75
C GLN A 68 -0.94 8.50 2.93
N MET A 69 0.09 8.13 3.70
CA MET A 69 0.41 6.72 3.97
C MET A 69 -0.60 6.02 4.86
N ILE A 70 -1.23 6.73 5.82
CA ILE A 70 -2.34 6.17 6.58
C ILE A 70 -3.48 5.77 5.63
N VAL A 71 -3.92 6.68 4.76
CA VAL A 71 -5.00 6.43 3.80
C VAL A 71 -4.65 5.30 2.83
N HIS A 72 -3.41 5.24 2.38
CA HIS A 72 -2.91 4.16 1.54
C HIS A 72 -2.98 2.79 2.24
N HIS A 73 -2.54 2.74 3.50
CA HIS A 73 -2.58 1.51 4.28
C HIS A 73 -3.99 1.06 4.62
N GLU A 74 -4.90 1.97 4.93
CA GLU A 74 -6.33 1.66 5.14
C GLU A 74 -6.94 1.02 3.88
N GLY A 75 -6.59 1.53 2.69
CA GLY A 75 -6.96 0.93 1.42
C GLY A 75 -6.41 -0.50 1.24
N ALA A 76 -5.13 -0.71 1.57
CA ALA A 76 -4.51 -2.04 1.53
C ALA A 76 -5.19 -3.03 2.48
N VAL A 77 -5.53 -2.61 3.70
CA VAL A 77 -6.28 -3.42 4.68
C VAL A 77 -7.65 -3.77 4.14
N SER A 78 -8.41 -2.81 3.62
CA SER A 78 -9.73 -3.03 2.99
C SER A 78 -9.66 -4.07 1.87
N MET A 79 -8.66 -3.97 0.99
CA MET A 79 -8.43 -4.93 -0.10
C MET A 79 -8.10 -6.33 0.41
N ALA A 80 -7.22 -6.43 1.42
CA ALA A 80 -6.82 -7.71 2.00
C ALA A 80 -7.99 -8.38 2.74
N GLU A 81 -8.81 -7.62 3.48
CA GLU A 81 -10.03 -8.13 4.14
C GLU A 81 -11.05 -8.64 3.10
N SER A 82 -11.21 -7.91 2.00
CA SER A 82 -12.06 -8.34 0.88
C SER A 82 -11.55 -9.64 0.25
N HIS A 83 -10.24 -9.78 0.07
CA HIS A 83 -9.65 -11.04 -0.41
C HIS A 83 -9.85 -12.18 0.59
N LEU A 84 -9.68 -11.96 1.89
CA LEU A 84 -9.94 -12.97 2.91
C LEU A 84 -11.38 -13.50 2.88
N ALA A 85 -12.35 -12.62 2.62
CA ALA A 85 -13.75 -13.00 2.57
C ALA A 85 -14.14 -13.78 1.31
N ASN A 86 -13.43 -13.58 0.19
CA ASN A 86 -13.87 -14.03 -1.14
C ASN A 86 -12.85 -14.92 -1.89
N GLY A 87 -11.61 -14.98 -1.42
CA GLY A 87 -10.51 -15.70 -2.05
C GLY A 87 -10.54 -17.21 -1.79
N GLU A 88 -9.87 -17.95 -2.65
CA GLU A 88 -9.84 -19.42 -2.61
C GLU A 88 -8.43 -20.01 -2.42
N SER A 89 -7.38 -19.23 -2.72
CA SER A 89 -5.99 -19.67 -2.67
C SER A 89 -5.46 -19.61 -1.23
N PRO A 90 -5.15 -20.74 -0.57
CA PRO A 90 -4.68 -20.75 0.81
C PRO A 90 -3.46 -19.87 1.03
N GLU A 91 -2.50 -19.89 0.09
CA GLU A 91 -1.28 -19.10 0.15
C GLU A 91 -1.57 -17.59 0.03
N ALA A 92 -2.56 -17.19 -0.77
CA ALA A 92 -2.94 -15.78 -0.93
C ALA A 92 -3.77 -15.28 0.26
N LEU A 93 -4.58 -16.16 0.87
CA LEU A 93 -5.29 -15.88 2.11
C LEU A 93 -4.29 -15.67 3.27
N GLU A 94 -3.27 -16.51 3.39
CA GLU A 94 -2.22 -16.34 4.41
C GLU A 94 -1.49 -14.99 4.26
N LEU A 95 -1.11 -14.61 3.04
CA LEU A 95 -0.52 -13.30 2.78
C LEU A 95 -1.48 -12.15 3.13
N SER A 96 -2.78 -12.30 2.89
CA SER A 96 -3.76 -11.27 3.25
C SER A 96 -3.85 -11.06 4.76
N GLU A 97 -3.75 -12.12 5.57
CA GLU A 97 -3.69 -11.99 7.05
C GLU A 97 -2.42 -11.26 7.50
N GLU A 98 -1.28 -11.54 6.84
CA GLU A 98 0.00 -10.88 7.12
C GLU A 98 -0.07 -9.38 6.79
N ILE A 99 -0.55 -9.02 5.60
CA ILE A 99 -0.74 -7.63 5.15
C ILE A 99 -1.60 -6.87 6.16
N ILE A 100 -2.75 -7.42 6.57
CA ILE A 100 -3.63 -6.75 7.55
C ILE A 100 -2.89 -6.50 8.86
N SER A 101 -2.18 -7.51 9.37
CA SER A 101 -1.46 -7.39 10.64
C SER A 101 -0.34 -6.36 10.58
N VAL A 102 0.45 -6.34 9.50
CA VAL A 102 1.59 -5.42 9.34
C VAL A 102 1.09 -4.00 9.12
N GLN A 103 0.19 -3.81 8.16
CA GLN A 103 -0.29 -2.49 7.76
C GLN A 103 -1.08 -1.81 8.89
N GLN A 104 -1.85 -2.56 9.70
CA GLN A 104 -2.51 -1.99 10.88
C GLN A 104 -1.50 -1.52 11.94
N ALA A 105 -0.42 -2.27 12.16
CA ALA A 105 0.63 -1.87 13.10
C ALA A 105 1.42 -0.66 12.59
N GLU A 106 1.56 -0.50 11.28
CA GLU A 106 2.17 0.69 10.66
C GLU A 106 1.25 1.91 10.73
N ILE A 107 -0.07 1.75 10.56
CA ILE A 107 -1.06 2.81 10.82
C ILE A 107 -0.92 3.34 12.25
N ASP A 108 -0.94 2.45 13.25
CA ASP A 108 -0.83 2.87 14.66
C ASP A 108 0.48 3.66 14.91
N GLN A 109 1.59 3.24 14.29
CA GLN A 109 2.87 3.95 14.39
C GLN A 109 2.84 5.31 13.69
N MET A 110 2.16 5.41 12.55
CA MET A 110 2.00 6.65 11.80
C MET A 110 1.14 7.66 12.54
N GLU A 111 0.03 7.23 13.14
CA GLU A 111 -0.80 8.08 14.03
C GLU A 111 0.03 8.63 15.20
N ASP A 112 0.81 7.75 15.86
CA ASP A 112 1.72 8.12 16.93
C ASP A 112 2.79 9.15 16.51
N LEU A 113 3.25 9.08 15.25
CA LEU A 113 4.23 10.02 14.69
C LEU A 113 3.57 11.34 14.32
N LEU A 114 2.34 11.31 13.79
CA LEU A 114 1.58 12.49 13.41
C LEU A 114 1.35 13.43 14.60
N GLU A 115 1.12 12.89 15.79
CA GLU A 115 1.00 13.68 17.03
C GLU A 115 2.30 14.41 17.42
N LYS A 116 3.44 14.00 16.85
CA LYS A 116 4.79 14.49 17.18
C LYS A 116 5.37 15.42 16.10
N VAL A 117 4.68 15.60 14.98
CA VAL A 117 5.04 16.49 13.86
C VAL A 117 4.22 17.77 13.93
#